data_AF-A0A0P8ZKZ8-F1
#
_entry.id   AF-A0A0P8ZKZ8-F1
#
_cell.length_a   1.000
_cell.length_b   1.000
_cell.length_c   1.000
_cell.angle_alpha   90.00
_cell.angle_beta   90.00
_cell.angle_gamma   90.00
#
_symmetry.space_group_name_H-M   'P 1'
#
loop_
_entity.id
_entity.type
_entity.pdbx_description
1 polymer ?
#
loop_
_entity_poly.entity_id
_entity_poly.type
_entity_poly.pdbx_seq_one_letter_code
_entity_poly.pdbx_strand_id
1 'polypeptide(L)'
;MVLAVVLISAIYFTFGSLGQEQESCYLTDEMEDECAAVCYPIVKPLLRYFEKCQEKEVQRSQWQDRYTAVLKEYSDLQKKFYEALVKYSYLEKRYLADHHETEEHRLKEINIKYEKSELRNQQKDRDIESLKDQIFNSKKSNDKPRQPSNLDNKSPNALQGLPDRCPRRQNEDSIIQEIQIPGSDPFKVVCQSDPDTGAGWMLVFQKVPYSFTFNRTYED
;
A
#
# COMPACT_ATOMS: atom_id res chain seq x y z
N MET A 1 -33.25 -14.20 40.09
CA MET A 1 -34.18 -13.69 39.06
C MET A 1 -35.39 -14.58 38.80
N VAL A 2 -35.27 -15.92 38.85
CA VAL A 2 -36.41 -16.84 38.67
C VAL A 2 -37.50 -16.71 39.75
N LEU A 3 -37.11 -16.45 41.01
CA LEU A 3 -38.04 -16.28 42.14
C LEU A 3 -38.96 -15.06 42.03
N ALA A 4 -38.52 -13.98 41.37
CA ALA A 4 -39.33 -12.77 41.21
C ALA A 4 -40.45 -12.96 40.19
N VAL A 5 -40.23 -13.78 39.16
CA VAL A 5 -41.22 -14.05 38.10
C VAL A 5 -42.35 -14.95 38.61
N VAL A 6 -42.03 -15.92 39.48
CA VAL A 6 -43.02 -16.84 40.08
C VAL A 6 -43.93 -16.13 41.10
N LEU A 7 -43.40 -15.17 41.86
CA LEU A 7 -44.21 -14.39 42.81
C LEU A 7 -45.19 -13.45 42.10
N ILE A 8 -44.81 -12.90 40.95
CA ILE A 8 -45.70 -12.05 40.16
C ILE A 8 -46.83 -12.88 39.52
N SER A 9 -46.56 -14.10 39.04
CA SER A 9 -47.62 -14.96 38.47
C SER A 9 -48.62 -15.48 39.51
N ALA A 10 -48.18 -15.69 40.75
CA ALA A 10 -49.06 -16.13 41.84
C ALA A 10 -50.06 -15.04 42.26
N ILE A 11 -49.65 -13.77 42.22
CA ILE A 11 -50.52 -12.63 42.54
C ILE A 11 -51.62 -12.47 41.49
N TYR A 12 -51.33 -12.68 40.21
CA TYR A 12 -52.36 -12.65 39.14
C TYR A 12 -53.37 -13.80 39.24
N PHE A 13 -53.00 -14.96 39.81
CA PHE A 13 -53.92 -16.09 39.97
C PHE A 13 -54.88 -15.91 41.16
N THR A 14 -54.52 -15.16 42.20
CA THR A 14 -55.37 -14.97 43.38
C THR A 14 -56.40 -13.83 43.25
N PHE A 15 -56.28 -12.96 42.24
CA PHE A 15 -57.30 -11.93 41.95
C PHE A 15 -58.41 -12.42 41.00
N GLY A 16 -58.35 -13.69 40.53
CA GLY A 16 -59.26 -14.23 39.52
C GLY A 16 -60.58 -14.85 40.01
N SER A 17 -61.00 -14.66 41.27
CA SER A 17 -62.26 -15.30 41.76
C SER A 17 -63.02 -14.51 42.84
N LEU A 18 -63.14 -13.20 42.66
CA LEU A 18 -64.28 -12.45 43.20
C LEU A 18 -65.13 -11.95 42.02
N GLY A 19 -65.76 -12.92 41.34
CA GLY A 19 -66.86 -12.66 40.42
C GLY A 19 -68.08 -12.27 41.25
N GLN A 20 -68.10 -11.01 41.69
CA GLN A 20 -69.30 -10.31 42.11
C GLN A 20 -70.28 -10.39 40.95
N GLU A 21 -71.53 -10.78 41.22
CA GLU A 21 -72.62 -10.84 40.24
C GLU A 21 -72.61 -9.55 39.41
N GLN A 22 -72.17 -9.67 38.17
CA GLN A 22 -72.16 -8.58 37.23
C GLN A 22 -73.62 -8.43 36.81
N GLU A 23 -74.34 -7.49 37.42
CA GLU A 23 -75.49 -6.88 36.78
C GLU A 23 -75.03 -6.50 35.38
N SER A 24 -75.42 -7.29 34.38
CA SER A 24 -75.20 -6.97 33.00
C SER A 24 -75.92 -5.64 32.77
N CYS A 25 -75.16 -4.54 32.70
CA CYS A 25 -75.68 -3.26 32.25
C CYS A 25 -76.20 -3.44 30.84
N TYR A 26 -77.48 -3.79 30.71
CA TYR A 26 -78.21 -3.57 29.47
C TYR A 26 -78.43 -2.06 29.39
N LEU A 27 -77.51 -1.36 28.73
CA LEU A 27 -77.81 -0.02 28.22
C LEU A 27 -78.93 -0.18 27.18
N THR A 28 -79.94 0.69 27.25
CA THR A 28 -80.86 0.84 26.13
C THR A 28 -80.09 1.41 24.94
N ASP A 29 -80.50 1.07 23.72
CA ASP A 29 -79.83 1.52 22.48
C ASP A 29 -79.59 3.05 22.47
N GLU A 30 -80.52 3.84 23.04
CA GLU A 30 -80.38 5.30 23.18
C GLU A 30 -79.22 5.72 24.10
N MET A 31 -79.00 5.03 25.23
CA MET A 31 -77.90 5.33 26.14
C MET A 31 -76.56 4.85 25.58
N GLU A 32 -76.56 3.78 24.79
CA GLU A 32 -75.38 3.32 24.06
C GLU A 32 -74.95 4.35 23.01
N ASP A 33 -75.91 4.91 22.25
CA ASP A 33 -75.67 5.97 21.27
C ASP A 33 -75.12 7.26 21.91
N GLU A 34 -75.64 7.66 23.08
CA GLU A 34 -75.11 8.80 23.84
C GLU A 34 -73.68 8.56 24.33
N CYS A 35 -73.40 7.35 24.84
CA CYS A 35 -72.07 6.96 25.26
C CYS A 35 -71.10 6.90 24.08
N ALA A 36 -71.53 6.35 22.94
CA ALA A 36 -70.77 6.30 21.71
C ALA A 36 -70.46 7.72 21.18
N ALA A 37 -71.41 8.65 21.25
CA ALA A 37 -71.20 10.03 20.82
C ALA A 37 -70.08 10.75 21.62
N VAL A 38 -69.91 10.43 22.91
CA VAL A 38 -68.84 10.97 23.75
C VAL A 38 -67.53 10.18 23.62
N CYS A 39 -67.60 8.85 23.59
CA CYS A 39 -66.43 7.99 23.59
C CYS A 39 -65.74 7.90 22.22
N TYR A 40 -66.50 7.88 21.12
CA TYR A 40 -65.95 7.67 19.78
C TYR A 40 -65.00 8.79 19.31
N PRO A 41 -65.27 10.09 19.58
CA PRO A 41 -64.30 11.16 19.32
C PRO A 41 -63.00 11.03 20.11
N ILE A 42 -63.02 10.41 21.29
CA ILE A 42 -61.84 10.19 22.14
C ILE A 42 -61.04 8.98 21.67
N VAL A 43 -61.72 7.88 21.34
CA VAL A 43 -61.08 6.61 20.95
C VAL A 43 -60.57 6.64 19.51
N LYS A 44 -61.25 7.33 18.59
CA LYS A 44 -60.87 7.36 17.17
C LYS A 44 -59.46 7.91 16.90
N PRO A 45 -59.00 9.02 17.50
CA PRO A 45 -57.61 9.46 17.38
C PRO A 45 -56.61 8.45 17.96
N LEU A 46 -56.96 7.76 19.04
CA LEU A 46 -56.11 6.73 19.63
C LEU A 46 -55.95 5.54 18.69
N LEU A 47 -57.01 5.06 18.05
CA LEU A 47 -56.94 3.98 17.06
C LEU A 47 -56.05 4.35 15.87
N ARG A 48 -56.19 5.57 15.34
CA ARG A 48 -55.29 6.08 14.28
C ARG A 48 -53.84 6.15 14.74
N TYR A 49 -53.60 6.49 16.01
CA TYR A 49 -52.26 6.49 16.58
C TYR A 49 -51.70 5.07 16.71
N PHE A 50 -52.53 4.09 17.10
CA PHE A 50 -52.15 2.67 17.13
C PHE A 50 -51.77 2.16 15.75
N GLU A 51 -52.56 2.44 14.71
CA GLU A 51 -52.23 2.09 13.32
C GLU A 51 -50.86 2.66 12.91
N LYS A 52 -50.62 3.95 13.19
CA LYS A 52 -49.33 4.60 12.91
C LYS A 52 -48.16 4.01 13.70
N CYS A 53 -48.42 3.52 14.92
CA CYS A 53 -47.40 2.82 15.71
C CYS A 53 -47.04 1.47 15.09
N GLN A 54 -48.02 0.71 14.63
CA GLN A 54 -47.79 -0.56 13.93
C GLN A 54 -47.00 -0.37 12.63
N GLU A 55 -47.34 0.64 11.83
CA GLU A 55 -46.57 0.98 10.62
C GLU A 55 -45.09 1.27 10.92
N LYS A 56 -44.83 2.05 11.97
CA LYS A 56 -43.45 2.36 12.41
C LYS A 56 -42.71 1.14 12.93
N GLU A 57 -43.41 0.21 13.56
CA GLU A 57 -42.82 -1.05 14.04
C GLU A 57 -42.38 -1.94 12.87
N VAL A 58 -43.22 -2.06 11.83
CA VAL A 58 -42.85 -2.75 10.59
C VAL A 58 -41.63 -2.09 9.92
N GLN A 59 -41.63 -0.75 9.82
CA GLN A 59 -40.48 -0.03 9.27
C GLN A 59 -39.20 -0.25 10.08
N ARG A 60 -39.29 -0.25 11.42
CA ARG A 60 -38.14 -0.51 12.29
C ARG A 60 -37.59 -1.91 12.06
N SER A 61 -38.45 -2.91 11.94
CA SER A 61 -38.04 -4.29 11.61
C SER A 61 -37.29 -4.33 10.28
N GLN A 62 -37.82 -3.70 9.23
CA GLN A 62 -37.17 -3.65 7.93
C GLN A 62 -35.80 -2.97 7.97
N TRP A 63 -35.67 -1.87 8.73
CA TRP A 63 -34.38 -1.20 8.92
C TRP A 63 -33.37 -2.08 9.65
N GLN A 64 -33.83 -2.85 10.63
CA GLN A 64 -32.98 -3.79 11.37
C GLN A 64 -32.49 -4.93 10.48
N ASP A 65 -33.35 -5.47 9.62
CA ASP A 65 -32.96 -6.49 8.62
C ASP A 65 -31.94 -5.94 7.62
N ARG A 66 -32.16 -4.73 7.10
CA ARG A 66 -31.21 -4.08 6.18
C ARG A 66 -29.87 -3.81 6.86
N TYR A 67 -29.88 -3.32 8.09
CA TYR A 67 -28.67 -3.04 8.85
C TYR A 67 -27.85 -4.32 9.07
N THR A 68 -28.51 -5.41 9.47
CA THR A 68 -27.83 -6.70 9.68
C THR A 68 -27.28 -7.28 8.37
N ALA A 69 -27.98 -7.11 7.25
CA ALA A 69 -27.46 -7.50 5.93
C ALA A 69 -26.19 -6.73 5.54
N VAL A 70 -26.19 -5.39 5.68
CA VAL A 70 -25.00 -4.56 5.42
C VAL A 70 -23.83 -4.95 6.32
N LEU A 71 -24.10 -5.22 7.59
CA LEU A 71 -23.06 -5.61 8.55
C LEU A 71 -22.40 -6.94 8.17
N LYS A 72 -23.19 -7.88 7.63
CA LYS A 72 -22.69 -9.15 7.09
C LYS A 72 -21.83 -8.94 5.84
N GLU A 73 -22.29 -8.13 4.89
CA GLU A 73 -21.52 -7.81 3.68
C GLU A 73 -20.19 -7.15 4.02
N TYR A 74 -20.17 -6.24 4.99
CA TYR A 74 -18.95 -5.61 5.47
C TYR A 74 -17.97 -6.63 6.04
N SER A 75 -18.45 -7.56 6.87
CA SER A 75 -17.62 -8.64 7.42
C SER A 75 -17.05 -9.55 6.31
N ASP A 76 -17.86 -9.92 5.32
CA ASP A 76 -17.42 -10.74 4.20
C ASP A 76 -16.36 -10.01 3.34
N LEU A 77 -16.55 -8.71 3.11
CA LEU A 77 -15.61 -7.87 2.40
C LEU A 77 -14.28 -7.75 3.17
N GLN A 78 -14.35 -7.52 4.48
CA GLN A 78 -13.17 -7.45 5.35
C GLN A 78 -12.35 -8.75 5.30
N LYS A 79 -13.03 -9.90 5.31
CA LYS A 79 -12.37 -11.22 5.16
C LYS A 79 -11.64 -11.33 3.81
N LYS A 80 -12.30 -10.95 2.71
CA LYS A 80 -11.68 -10.96 1.37
C LYS A 80 -10.45 -10.05 1.29
N PHE A 81 -10.51 -8.87 1.91
CA PHE A 81 -9.36 -7.97 1.98
C PHE A 81 -8.18 -8.61 2.72
N TYR A 82 -8.44 -9.28 3.85
CA TYR A 82 -7.39 -9.99 4.59
C TYR A 82 -6.78 -11.13 3.78
N GLU A 83 -7.61 -11.93 3.11
CA GLU A 83 -7.14 -13.01 2.22
C GLU A 83 -6.27 -12.48 1.07
N ALA A 84 -6.67 -11.35 0.46
CA ALA A 84 -5.90 -10.69 -0.59
C ALA A 84 -4.55 -10.16 -0.08
N LEU A 85 -4.51 -9.56 1.12
CA LEU A 85 -3.28 -9.07 1.75
C LEU A 85 -2.30 -10.22 2.03
N VAL A 86 -2.78 -11.33 2.58
CA VAL A 86 -1.96 -12.52 2.83
C VAL A 86 -1.38 -13.03 1.51
N LYS A 87 -2.20 -13.13 0.45
CA LYS A 87 -1.76 -13.57 -0.87
C LYS A 87 -0.70 -12.63 -1.47
N TYR A 88 -0.89 -11.32 -1.34
CA TYR A 88 0.08 -10.32 -1.80
C TYR A 88 1.43 -10.50 -1.10
N SER A 89 1.43 -10.60 0.23
CA SER A 89 2.67 -10.79 1.00
C SER A 89 3.42 -12.08 0.64
N TYR A 90 2.69 -13.14 0.30
CA TYR A 90 3.27 -14.40 -0.15
C TYR A 90 3.93 -14.26 -1.53
N LEU A 91 3.24 -13.59 -2.47
CA LEU A 91 3.76 -13.37 -3.81
C LEU A 91 5.01 -12.47 -3.80
N GLU A 92 5.00 -11.41 -2.98
CA GLU A 92 6.15 -10.52 -2.82
C GLU A 92 7.40 -11.28 -2.32
N LYS A 93 7.23 -12.11 -1.28
CA LYS A 93 8.33 -12.97 -0.79
C LYS A 93 8.84 -13.93 -1.86
N ARG A 94 7.93 -14.51 -2.64
CA ARG A 94 8.31 -15.44 -3.72
C ARG A 94 9.07 -14.72 -4.83
N TYR A 95 8.63 -13.53 -5.21
CA TYR A 95 9.30 -12.71 -6.23
C TYR A 95 10.73 -12.34 -5.79
N LEU A 96 10.90 -11.90 -4.53
CA LEU A 96 12.21 -11.59 -3.97
C LEU A 96 13.14 -12.81 -3.94
N ALA A 97 12.62 -13.99 -3.58
CA ALA A 97 13.41 -15.22 -3.56
C ALA A 97 13.89 -15.62 -4.97
N ASP A 98 12.99 -15.57 -5.97
CA ASP A 98 13.30 -15.89 -7.37
C ASP A 98 14.32 -14.91 -7.98
N HIS A 99 14.15 -13.61 -7.67
CA HIS A 99 15.11 -12.59 -8.08
C HIS A 99 16.48 -12.79 -7.42
N HIS A 100 16.52 -13.12 -6.13
CA HIS A 100 17.77 -13.41 -5.43
C HIS A 100 18.48 -14.62 -6.04
N GLU A 101 17.77 -15.71 -6.30
CA GLU A 101 18.33 -16.92 -6.93
C GLU A 101 18.89 -16.63 -8.33
N THR A 102 18.16 -15.85 -9.13
CA THR A 102 18.60 -15.44 -10.47
C THR A 102 19.87 -14.60 -10.43
N GLU A 103 19.93 -13.61 -9.54
CA GLU A 103 21.13 -12.77 -9.40
C GLU A 103 22.31 -13.57 -8.85
N GLU A 104 22.09 -14.49 -7.92
CA GLU A 104 23.13 -15.38 -7.41
C GLU A 104 23.70 -16.26 -8.54
N HIS A 105 22.84 -16.80 -9.41
CA HIS A 105 23.26 -17.56 -10.58
C HIS A 105 24.10 -16.69 -11.54
N ARG A 106 23.66 -15.47 -11.85
CA ARG A 106 24.40 -14.52 -12.70
C ARG A 106 25.78 -14.19 -12.12
N LEU A 107 25.87 -13.96 -10.81
CA LEU A 107 27.14 -13.73 -10.13
C LEU A 107 28.08 -14.93 -10.25
N LYS A 108 27.58 -16.16 -10.07
CA LYS A 108 28.37 -17.39 -10.25
C LYS A 108 28.91 -17.51 -11.67
N GLU A 109 28.10 -17.23 -12.69
CA GLU A 109 28.55 -17.26 -14.09
C GLU A 109 29.64 -16.22 -14.36
N ILE A 110 29.50 -14.99 -13.85
CA ILE A 110 30.51 -13.94 -13.99
C ILE A 110 31.81 -14.36 -13.31
N ASN A 111 31.75 -14.93 -12.11
CA ASN A 111 32.94 -15.39 -11.38
C ASN A 111 33.69 -16.50 -12.14
N ILE A 112 32.97 -17.51 -12.64
CA ILE A 112 33.56 -18.58 -13.46
C ILE A 112 34.23 -18.00 -14.72
N LYS A 113 33.59 -17.03 -15.37
CA LYS A 113 34.15 -16.38 -16.56
C LYS A 113 35.42 -15.60 -16.24
N TYR A 114 35.45 -14.92 -15.10
CA TYR A 114 36.62 -14.20 -14.60
C TYR A 114 37.79 -15.15 -14.32
N GLU A 115 37.59 -16.21 -13.53
CA GLU A 115 38.61 -17.23 -13.23
C GLU A 115 39.17 -17.88 -14.52
N LYS A 116 38.30 -18.17 -15.48
CA LYS A 116 38.71 -18.71 -16.78
C LYS A 116 39.52 -17.70 -17.62
N SER A 117 39.28 -16.41 -17.46
CA SER A 117 40.06 -15.37 -18.11
C SER A 117 41.43 -15.22 -17.47
N GLU A 118 41.50 -15.31 -16.14
CA GLU A 118 42.73 -15.25 -15.36
C GLU A 118 43.67 -16.42 -15.68
N LEU A 119 43.13 -17.65 -15.71
CA LEU A 119 43.89 -18.83 -16.13
C LEU A 119 44.44 -18.70 -17.56
N ARG A 120 43.67 -18.08 -18.47
CA ARG A 120 44.14 -17.82 -19.85
C ARG A 120 45.24 -16.78 -19.90
N ASN A 121 45.19 -15.75 -19.05
CA ASN A 121 46.25 -14.75 -18.98
C ASN A 121 47.52 -15.37 -18.41
N GLN A 122 47.43 -16.15 -17.33
CA GLN A 122 48.57 -16.90 -16.79
C GLN A 122 49.21 -17.83 -17.81
N GLN A 123 48.41 -18.51 -18.66
CA GLN A 123 48.95 -19.32 -19.75
C GLN A 123 49.68 -18.47 -20.78
N LYS A 124 49.10 -17.35 -21.21
CA LYS A 124 49.74 -16.42 -22.15
C LYS A 124 51.04 -15.86 -21.60
N ASP A 125 51.11 -15.56 -20.30
CA ASP A 125 52.34 -15.07 -19.67
C ASP A 125 53.45 -16.12 -19.74
N ARG A 126 53.13 -17.40 -19.48
CA ARG A 126 54.08 -18.52 -19.66
C ARG A 126 54.54 -18.66 -21.12
N ASP A 127 53.61 -18.54 -22.06
CA ASP A 127 53.93 -18.63 -23.49
C ASP A 127 54.80 -17.44 -23.94
N ILE A 128 54.54 -16.23 -23.44
CA ILE A 128 55.34 -15.03 -23.68
C ILE A 128 56.77 -15.23 -23.14
N GLU A 129 56.91 -15.79 -21.95
CA GLU A 129 58.22 -16.08 -21.36
C GLU A 129 59.00 -17.09 -22.21
N SER A 130 58.36 -18.18 -22.64
CA SER A 130 58.93 -19.16 -23.57
C SER A 130 59.35 -18.54 -24.91
N LEU A 131 58.51 -17.67 -25.49
CA LEU A 131 58.83 -16.98 -26.74
C LEU A 131 59.98 -15.98 -26.58
N LYS A 132 60.06 -15.28 -25.44
CA LYS A 132 61.21 -14.41 -25.13
C LYS A 132 62.52 -15.19 -25.12
N ASP A 133 62.52 -16.37 -24.51
CA ASP A 133 63.70 -17.25 -24.49
C ASP A 133 64.08 -17.71 -25.90
N GLN A 134 63.10 -18.09 -26.73
CA GLN A 134 63.35 -18.44 -28.13
C GLN A 134 63.91 -17.26 -28.94
N ILE A 135 63.38 -16.05 -28.76
CA ILE A 135 63.87 -14.84 -29.41
C ILE A 135 65.28 -14.48 -28.93
N PHE A 136 65.58 -14.62 -27.64
CA PHE A 136 66.92 -14.37 -27.09
C PHE A 136 67.96 -15.31 -27.72
N ASN A 137 67.63 -16.60 -27.81
CA ASN A 137 68.48 -17.60 -28.47
C ASN A 137 68.65 -17.32 -29.98
N SER A 138 67.59 -16.86 -30.65
CA SER A 138 67.61 -16.51 -32.08
C SER A 138 68.34 -15.19 -32.38
N LYS A 139 68.26 -14.18 -31.50
CA LYS A 139 69.02 -12.92 -31.60
C LYS A 139 70.51 -13.12 -31.38
N LYS A 140 70.91 -14.08 -30.55
CA LYS A 140 72.32 -14.49 -30.40
C LYS A 140 72.95 -14.96 -31.73
N SER A 141 72.11 -15.33 -32.72
CA SER A 141 72.52 -15.72 -34.07
C SER A 141 72.51 -14.57 -35.09
N ASN A 142 71.93 -13.39 -34.80
CA ASN A 142 71.83 -12.29 -35.76
C ASN A 142 71.85 -10.94 -35.03
N ASP A 143 73.00 -10.27 -35.02
CA ASP A 143 73.19 -8.98 -34.37
C ASP A 143 73.13 -7.81 -35.38
N LYS A 144 72.05 -7.01 -35.33
CA LYS A 144 72.04 -5.60 -35.74
C LYS A 144 70.79 -4.86 -35.20
N PRO A 145 70.91 -3.76 -34.42
CA PRO A 145 69.76 -3.08 -33.84
C PRO A 145 69.33 -1.79 -34.57
N ARG A 146 68.02 -1.52 -34.62
CA ARG A 146 67.47 -0.14 -34.76
C ARG A 146 66.12 0.01 -34.03
N GLN A 147 66.03 1.09 -33.25
CA GLN A 147 64.90 1.52 -32.40
C GLN A 147 63.71 2.10 -33.18
N PRO A 148 62.49 2.13 -32.60
CA PRO A 148 61.42 3.06 -32.98
C PRO A 148 61.11 4.11 -31.88
N SER A 149 60.73 5.31 -32.33
CA SER A 149 60.39 6.50 -31.53
C SER A 149 58.88 6.65 -31.30
N ASN A 150 58.56 7.38 -30.23
CA ASN A 150 57.27 7.52 -29.55
C ASN A 150 56.18 8.36 -30.26
N LEU A 151 54.95 8.03 -29.84
CA LEU A 151 53.73 8.82 -29.60
C LEU A 151 53.85 10.35 -29.49
N ASP A 152 52.77 11.03 -29.92
CA ASP A 152 52.23 12.21 -29.26
C ASP A 152 50.71 12.26 -29.41
N ASN A 153 49.99 12.37 -28.28
CA ASN A 153 48.57 12.73 -28.22
C ASN A 153 48.42 13.93 -27.27
N LYS A 154 47.85 15.01 -27.79
CA LYS A 154 47.58 16.26 -27.07
C LYS A 154 46.09 16.37 -26.78
N SER A 155 45.71 16.58 -25.52
CA SER A 155 44.35 16.95 -25.09
C SER A 155 44.38 18.37 -24.51
N PRO A 156 43.41 19.25 -24.82
CA PRO A 156 43.24 20.51 -24.11
C PRO A 156 42.02 20.54 -23.18
N ASN A 157 42.28 21.00 -21.96
CA ASN A 157 41.34 21.48 -20.94
C ASN A 157 40.32 22.52 -21.45
N ALA A 158 39.15 22.56 -20.82
CA ALA A 158 38.39 23.80 -20.61
C ALA A 158 37.65 23.77 -19.27
N LEU A 159 37.87 24.85 -18.50
CA LEU A 159 37.29 25.19 -17.20
C LEU A 159 35.82 25.62 -17.40
N GLN A 160 34.84 24.84 -16.93
CA GLN A 160 33.42 25.23 -16.92
C GLN A 160 32.93 25.33 -15.47
N GLY A 161 32.25 26.42 -15.13
CA GLY A 161 31.59 26.60 -13.83
C GLY A 161 30.50 25.55 -13.59
N LEU A 162 30.07 25.42 -12.33
CA LEU A 162 29.01 24.47 -11.95
C LEU A 162 27.72 24.76 -12.74
N PRO A 163 27.01 23.72 -13.20
CA PRO A 163 25.77 23.90 -13.96
C PRO A 163 24.65 24.50 -13.09
N ASP A 164 23.73 25.24 -13.69
CA ASP A 164 22.56 25.82 -13.03
C ASP A 164 21.33 24.87 -13.04
N ARG A 165 21.45 23.69 -13.67
CA ARG A 165 20.34 22.75 -13.92
C ARG A 165 20.83 21.30 -13.97
N CYS A 166 19.88 20.37 -13.82
CA CYS A 166 20.12 18.96 -14.09
C CYS A 166 20.41 18.69 -15.57
N PRO A 167 21.26 17.68 -15.88
CA PRO A 167 21.65 17.41 -17.26
C PRO A 167 20.49 16.86 -18.07
N ARG A 168 20.33 17.37 -19.30
CA ARG A 168 19.30 16.90 -20.25
C ARG A 168 19.55 15.47 -20.76
N ARG A 169 20.75 14.94 -20.56
CA ARG A 169 21.13 13.58 -20.94
C ARG A 169 21.90 12.98 -19.77
N GLN A 170 21.36 11.90 -19.22
CA GLN A 170 22.01 11.09 -18.21
C GLN A 170 21.70 9.61 -18.49
N ASN A 171 22.61 8.72 -18.10
CA ASN A 171 22.48 7.29 -18.35
C ASN A 171 21.84 6.54 -17.17
N GLU A 172 21.79 7.18 -15.99
CA GLU A 172 21.26 6.61 -14.75
C GLU A 172 19.92 7.28 -14.40
N ASP A 173 19.04 6.52 -13.74
CA ASP A 173 17.71 6.99 -13.33
C ASP A 173 17.79 8.13 -12.32
N SER A 174 18.85 8.16 -11.50
CA SER A 174 19.10 9.23 -10.53
C SER A 174 20.59 9.47 -10.37
N ILE A 175 21.02 10.72 -10.46
CA ILE A 175 22.40 11.14 -10.14
C ILE A 175 22.41 12.28 -9.14
N ILE A 176 23.42 12.37 -8.29
CA ILE A 176 23.63 13.53 -7.42
C ILE A 176 24.53 14.51 -8.15
N GLN A 177 24.04 15.71 -8.41
CA GLN A 177 24.76 16.78 -9.09
C GLN A 177 24.88 17.99 -8.17
N GLU A 178 26.06 18.60 -8.13
CA GLU A 178 26.22 19.92 -7.51
C GLU A 178 25.87 20.98 -8.56
N ILE A 179 24.95 21.87 -8.19
CA ILE A 179 24.49 22.97 -9.04
C ILE A 179 24.65 24.30 -8.32
N GLN A 180 24.67 25.39 -9.10
CA GLN A 180 24.66 26.74 -8.57
C GLN A 180 23.62 27.58 -9.32
N ILE A 181 22.58 28.03 -8.60
CA ILE A 181 21.57 28.93 -9.14
C ILE A 181 22.03 30.37 -8.88
N PRO A 182 21.78 31.34 -9.80
CA PRO A 182 22.15 32.73 -9.57
C PRO A 182 21.59 33.27 -8.25
N GLY A 183 22.47 33.74 -7.37
CA GLY A 183 22.10 34.27 -6.05
C GLY A 183 22.06 33.24 -4.92
N SER A 184 22.40 31.98 -5.19
CA SER A 184 22.60 30.95 -4.16
C SER A 184 24.06 30.51 -4.08
N ASP A 185 24.42 29.97 -2.92
CA ASP A 185 25.61 29.12 -2.81
C ASP A 185 25.39 27.81 -3.58
N PRO A 186 26.45 27.12 -4.03
CA PRO A 186 26.34 25.79 -4.61
C PRO A 186 25.69 24.78 -3.65
N PHE A 187 24.80 23.94 -4.18
CA PHE A 187 24.16 22.88 -3.40
C PHE A 187 23.97 21.62 -4.22
N LYS A 188 23.84 20.48 -3.53
CA LYS A 188 23.65 19.17 -4.14
C LYS A 188 22.17 18.90 -4.35
N VAL A 189 21.83 18.40 -5.53
CA VAL A 189 20.48 18.00 -5.92
C VAL A 189 20.49 16.60 -6.49
N VAL A 190 19.34 15.94 -6.41
CA VAL A 190 19.12 14.67 -7.11
C VAL A 190 18.48 14.99 -8.47
N CYS A 191 19.17 14.62 -9.54
CA CYS A 191 18.72 14.75 -10.91
C CYS A 191 18.12 13.43 -11.39
N GLN A 192 16.86 13.47 -11.78
CA GLN A 192 16.10 12.29 -12.17
C GLN A 192 15.95 12.21 -13.69
N SER A 193 16.00 10.98 -14.17
CA SER A 193 15.65 10.60 -15.54
C SER A 193 14.65 9.47 -15.46
N ASP A 194 13.59 9.60 -16.24
CA ASP A 194 12.52 8.63 -16.30
C ASP A 194 12.22 8.30 -17.77
N PRO A 195 11.96 7.03 -18.12
CA PRO A 195 11.73 6.62 -19.51
C PRO A 195 10.55 7.34 -20.19
N ASP A 196 9.53 7.73 -19.43
CA ASP A 196 8.29 8.30 -19.95
C ASP A 196 8.32 9.83 -19.98
N THR A 197 9.03 10.46 -19.03
CA THR A 197 9.07 11.92 -18.86
C THR A 197 10.41 12.56 -19.23
N GLY A 198 11.43 11.75 -19.55
CA GLY A 198 12.75 12.19 -19.98
C GLY A 198 13.69 12.56 -18.84
N ALA A 199 14.87 13.09 -19.21
CA ALA A 199 15.94 13.49 -18.29
C ALA A 199 15.96 14.99 -18.01
N GLY A 200 16.64 15.38 -16.92
CA GLY A 200 16.87 16.78 -16.56
C GLY A 200 15.92 17.32 -15.49
N TRP A 201 15.21 16.43 -14.79
CA TRP A 201 14.34 16.79 -13.69
C TRP A 201 15.13 16.91 -12.39
N MET A 202 14.82 17.92 -11.58
CA MET A 202 15.38 18.08 -10.24
C MET A 202 14.35 17.64 -9.20
N LEU A 203 14.73 16.69 -8.35
CA LEU A 203 13.87 16.18 -7.29
C LEU A 203 13.87 17.18 -6.12
N VAL A 204 12.81 17.97 -6.01
CA VAL A 204 12.64 18.97 -4.93
C VAL A 204 11.93 18.40 -3.70
N PHE A 205 11.16 17.34 -3.86
CA PHE A 205 10.42 16.68 -2.77
C PHE A 205 10.11 15.23 -3.15
N GLN A 206 10.27 14.32 -2.19
CA GLN A 206 9.90 12.92 -2.34
C GLN A 206 9.21 12.43 -1.08
N LYS A 207 8.00 11.90 -1.23
CA LYS A 207 7.28 11.22 -0.15
C LYS A 207 7.40 9.72 -0.31
N VAL A 208 8.17 9.08 0.55
CA VAL A 208 8.29 7.62 0.58
C VAL A 208 7.16 7.05 1.46
N PRO A 209 6.42 6.02 1.02
CA PRO A 209 5.46 5.32 1.87
C PRO A 209 6.15 4.89 3.18
N TYR A 210 5.50 5.13 4.32
CA TYR A 210 6.03 4.83 5.68
C TYR A 210 7.18 5.72 6.20
N SER A 211 7.60 6.77 5.48
CA SER A 211 8.50 7.78 6.06
C SER A 211 7.77 8.63 7.11
N PHE A 212 8.48 8.99 8.19
CA PHE A 212 7.96 9.77 9.30
C PHE A 212 7.31 11.08 8.83
N THR A 213 6.33 11.57 9.59
CA THR A 213 5.60 12.82 9.33
C THR A 213 6.54 14.00 9.06
N PHE A 214 6.30 14.73 7.95
CA PHE A 214 6.96 16.00 7.63
C PHE A 214 6.42 17.10 8.56
N ASN A 215 6.82 17.08 9.83
CA ASN A 215 6.49 18.10 10.82
C ASN A 215 7.74 18.94 11.10
N ARG A 216 7.92 19.98 10.29
CA ARG A 216 9.09 20.87 10.26
C ARG A 216 8.64 22.31 10.49
N THR A 217 9.53 23.16 11.00
CA THR A 217 9.25 24.60 11.15
C THR A 217 9.43 25.32 9.82
N TYR A 218 9.07 26.60 9.74
CA TYR A 218 9.20 27.37 8.48
C TYR A 218 10.65 27.54 8.02
N GLU A 219 11.60 27.55 8.95
CA GLU A 219 13.03 27.73 8.67
C GLU A 219 13.75 26.43 8.26
N ASP A 220 13.05 25.29 8.32
CA ASP A 220 13.54 23.96 7.94
C ASP A 220 13.16 23.61 6.49
#